data_AF-A0A7S0G1F5-F1
#
_entry.id   AF-A0A7S0G1F5-F1
#
_cell.length_a   1.000
_cell.length_b   1.000
_cell.length_c   1.000
_cell.angle_alpha   90.00
_cell.angle_beta   90.00
_cell.angle_gamma   90.00
#
_symmetry.space_group_name_H-M   'P 1'
#
loop_
_entity.id
_entity.type
_entity.pdbx_description
1 polymer ?
#
loop_
_entity_poly.entity_id
_entity_poly.type
_entity_poly.pdbx_seq_one_letter_code
_entity_poly.pdbx_strand_id
1 'polypeptide(L)'
;RIRASTASSENIEVTRRSNNAVTEAIIEVKPGTNAVTIKPVERLLKNHKYRVTVTGIEDNQGRRLQGTFVSEFMTGDGFSTYISDLEFLKEENGGSFPVLRDEHQYQNHQDV
;
A
#
# COMPACT_ATOMS: atom_id res chain seq x y z
N ARG A 1 -15.45 0.08 -3.63
CA ARG A 1 -15.02 1.05 -2.59
C ARG A 1 -14.55 0.29 -1.40
N ILE A 2 -13.36 0.61 -0.91
CA ILE A 2 -12.76 -0.03 0.27
C ILE A 2 -13.56 0.35 1.51
N ARG A 3 -13.75 -0.62 2.40
CA ARG A 3 -14.30 -0.39 3.73
C ARG A 3 -13.20 0.16 4.62
N ALA A 4 -13.24 1.46 4.90
CA ALA A 4 -12.18 2.16 5.62
C ALA A 4 -11.81 1.52 6.97
N SER A 5 -12.77 0.91 7.67
CA SER A 5 -12.52 0.24 8.95
C SER A 5 -11.65 -1.02 8.85
N THR A 6 -11.41 -1.57 7.65
CA THR A 6 -10.59 -2.78 7.46
C THR A 6 -9.21 -2.46 6.86
N ALA A 7 -8.97 -1.22 6.46
CA ALA A 7 -7.69 -0.73 5.96
C ALA A 7 -6.95 0.00 7.09
N SER A 8 -6.04 -0.70 7.77
CA SER A 8 -5.23 -0.18 8.87
C SER A 8 -3.85 -0.84 8.88
N SER A 9 -2.97 -0.39 9.79
CA SER A 9 -1.66 -1.00 10.01
C SER A 9 -1.71 -2.45 10.52
N GLU A 10 -2.87 -2.95 10.96
CA GLU A 10 -3.05 -4.37 11.32
C GLU A 10 -3.06 -5.26 10.06
N ASN A 11 -3.57 -4.73 8.97
CA ASN A 11 -3.81 -5.44 7.71
C ASN A 11 -2.89 -4.98 6.58
N ILE A 12 -2.15 -3.89 6.79
CA ILE A 12 -1.19 -3.29 5.85
C ILE A 12 0.12 -3.04 6.60
N GLU A 13 1.13 -3.86 6.32
CA GLU A 13 2.44 -3.76 6.95
C GLU A 13 3.50 -3.33 5.94
N VAL A 14 4.38 -2.40 6.35
CA VAL A 14 5.55 -2.00 5.57
C VAL A 14 6.80 -2.50 6.28
N THR A 15 7.61 -3.32 5.62
CA THR A 15 8.88 -3.82 6.18
C THR A 15 10.07 -3.50 5.30
N ARG A 16 11.21 -3.20 5.93
CA ARG A 16 12.49 -3.08 5.23
C ARG A 16 13.07 -4.47 4.98
N ARG A 17 13.43 -4.78 3.74
CA ARG A 17 13.86 -6.13 3.35
C ARG A 17 15.20 -6.58 3.93
N SER A 18 16.07 -5.64 4.31
CA SER A 18 17.41 -5.98 4.82
C SER A 18 17.38 -6.61 6.21
N ASN A 19 16.40 -6.26 7.03
CA ASN A 19 16.32 -6.69 8.43
C ASN A 19 14.89 -6.99 8.92
N ASN A 20 13.90 -6.96 8.02
CA ASN A 20 12.48 -7.09 8.31
C ASN A 20 11.97 -6.09 9.37
N ALA A 21 12.63 -4.94 9.52
CA ALA A 21 12.16 -3.90 10.43
C ALA A 21 10.84 -3.33 9.93
N VAL A 22 9.83 -3.33 10.80
CA VAL A 22 8.54 -2.70 10.55
C VAL A 22 8.73 -1.19 10.48
N THR A 23 8.17 -0.58 9.45
CA THR A 23 8.08 0.87 9.29
C THR A 23 6.67 1.29 9.61
N GLU A 24 6.51 2.14 10.61
CA GLU A 24 5.21 2.68 10.97
C GLU A 24 4.65 3.53 9.83
N ALA A 25 3.38 3.32 9.48
CA ALA A 25 2.72 4.02 8.40
C ALA A 25 1.28 4.39 8.76
N ILE A 26 0.88 5.59 8.35
CA ILE A 26 -0.49 6.08 8.36
C ILE A 26 -1.18 5.55 7.09
N ILE A 27 -2.33 4.93 7.29
CA ILE A 27 -3.15 4.32 6.25
C ILE A 27 -4.40 5.17 6.04
N GLU A 28 -4.55 5.75 4.85
CA GLU A 28 -5.68 6.63 4.52
C GLU A 28 -6.45 6.12 3.31
N VAL A 29 -7.72 5.78 3.47
CA VAL A 29 -8.59 5.49 2.32
C VAL A 29 -8.97 6.81 1.66
N LYS A 30 -8.67 6.95 0.37
CA LYS A 30 -9.01 8.17 -0.39
C LYS A 30 -10.54 8.28 -0.54
N PRO A 31 -11.15 9.40 -0.10
CA PRO A 31 -12.60 9.57 -0.21
C PRO A 31 -13.07 9.46 -1.67
N GLY A 32 -14.14 8.70 -1.88
CA GLY A 32 -14.77 8.56 -3.19
C GLY A 32 -14.07 7.60 -4.16
N THR A 33 -12.86 7.14 -3.87
CA THR A 33 -12.08 6.23 -4.74
C THR A 33 -12.01 4.80 -4.18
N ASN A 34 -11.31 3.92 -4.89
CA ASN A 34 -10.96 2.57 -4.47
C ASN A 34 -9.49 2.47 -4.01
N ALA A 35 -8.88 3.59 -3.60
CA ALA A 35 -7.47 3.66 -3.29
C ALA A 35 -7.18 3.82 -1.80
N VAL A 36 -6.11 3.19 -1.32
CA VAL A 36 -5.47 3.46 -0.03
C VAL A 36 -4.14 4.15 -0.27
N THR A 37 -3.90 5.25 0.43
CA THR A 37 -2.58 5.88 0.50
C THR A 37 -1.85 5.39 1.75
N ILE A 38 -0.61 4.95 1.56
CA ILE A 38 0.29 4.53 2.62
C ILE A 38 1.35 5.61 2.79
N LYS A 39 1.38 6.24 3.97
CA LYS A 39 2.36 7.30 4.31
C LYS A 39 3.21 6.83 5.49
N PRO A 40 4.53 6.70 5.35
CA PRO A 40 5.36 6.35 6.49
C PRO A 40 5.39 7.51 7.49
N VAL A 41 5.39 7.21 8.79
CA VAL A 41 5.47 8.22 9.86
C VAL A 41 6.84 8.90 9.85
N GLU A 42 7.89 8.10 9.64
CA GLU A 42 9.26 8.57 9.46
C GLU A 42 9.70 8.46 8.00
N ARG A 43 10.67 9.29 7.61
CA ARG A 43 11.27 9.21 6.27
C ARG A 43 11.92 7.85 6.05
N LEU A 44 11.63 7.23 4.92
CA LEU A 44 12.30 5.99 4.52
C LEU A 44 13.78 6.25 4.25
N LEU A 45 14.61 5.26 4.56
CA LEU A 45 16.04 5.32 4.28
C LEU A 45 16.26 5.24 2.76
N LYS A 46 17.13 6.08 2.23
CA LYS A 46 17.54 6.06 0.81
C LYS A 46 18.20 4.74 0.41
N ASN A 47 18.09 4.32 -0.85
CA ASN A 47 18.72 3.11 -1.40
C ASN A 47 18.39 1.83 -0.62
N HIS A 48 17.16 1.72 -0.12
CA HIS A 48 16.67 0.53 0.59
C HIS A 48 15.43 -0.05 -0.05
N LYS A 49 15.37 -1.39 -0.04
CA LYS A 49 14.20 -2.13 -0.49
C LYS A 49 13.19 -2.29 0.65
N TYR A 50 11.94 -1.95 0.37
CA TYR A 50 10.81 -2.08 1.26
C TYR A 50 9.76 -3.00 0.64
N ARG A 51 8.96 -3.63 1.50
CA ARG A 51 7.86 -4.51 1.14
C ARG A 51 6.59 -4.03 1.82
N VAL A 52 5.54 -3.83 1.03
CA VAL A 52 4.18 -3.66 1.51
C VAL A 52 3.48 -5.01 1.47
N THR A 53 2.92 -5.43 2.59
CA THR A 53 2.13 -6.66 2.73
C THR A 53 0.72 -6.29 3.10
N VAL A 54 -0.26 -6.71 2.31
CA VAL A 54 -1.67 -6.41 2.54
C VAL A 54 -2.48 -7.69 2.61
N THR A 55 -3.27 -7.81 3.67
CA THR A 55 -4.16 -8.95 3.89
C THR A 55 -5.51 -8.49 4.42
N GLY A 56 -6.56 -9.24 4.11
CA GLY A 56 -7.82 -9.15 4.84
C GLY A 56 -8.64 -7.85 4.74
N ILE A 57 -8.24 -6.91 3.88
CA ILE A 57 -9.04 -5.71 3.58
C ILE A 57 -10.33 -6.12 2.86
N GLU A 58 -11.43 -5.41 3.16
CA GLU A 58 -12.75 -5.62 2.57
C GLU A 58 -13.21 -4.41 1.76
N ASP A 59 -14.09 -4.64 0.79
CA ASP A 59 -14.88 -3.57 0.18
C ASP A 59 -16.18 -3.29 0.97
N ASN A 60 -16.89 -2.21 0.62
CA ASN A 60 -18.16 -1.82 1.25
C ASN A 60 -19.31 -2.84 1.01
N GLN A 61 -19.10 -3.85 0.17
CA GLN A 61 -20.04 -4.96 -0.04
C GLN A 61 -19.68 -6.18 0.83
N GLY A 62 -18.65 -6.07 1.68
CA GLY A 62 -18.16 -7.14 2.55
C GLY A 62 -17.31 -8.18 1.82
N ARG A 63 -16.87 -7.90 0.60
CA ARG A 63 -16.00 -8.80 -0.16
C ARG A 63 -14.56 -8.58 0.27
N ARG A 64 -13.99 -9.60 0.91
CA ARG A 64 -12.61 -9.61 1.41
C ARG A 64 -11.62 -9.90 0.29
N LEU A 65 -10.47 -9.22 0.30
CA LEU A 65 -9.29 -9.56 -0.49
C LEU A 65 -8.91 -11.02 -0.22
N GLN A 66 -8.80 -11.81 -1.28
CA GLN A 66 -8.31 -13.18 -1.16
C GLN A 66 -6.78 -13.22 -1.22
N GLY A 67 -6.21 -14.01 -0.31
CA GLY A 67 -4.77 -14.17 -0.21
C GLY A 67 -4.05 -12.95 0.38
N THR A 68 -2.76 -12.89 0.11
CA THR A 68 -1.87 -11.81 0.53
C THR A 68 -1.42 -11.07 -0.72
N PHE A 69 -1.69 -9.77 -0.76
CA PHE A 69 -1.06 -8.90 -1.74
C PHE A 69 0.31 -8.47 -1.22
N VAL A 70 1.33 -8.58 -2.06
CA VAL A 70 2.70 -8.19 -1.73
C VAL A 70 3.23 -7.30 -2.83
N SER A 71 3.79 -6.16 -2.46
CA SER A 71 4.50 -5.27 -3.34
C SER A 71 5.87 -4.92 -2.76
N GLU A 72 6.87 -4.74 -3.62
CA GLU A 72 8.20 -4.32 -3.21
C GLU A 72 8.66 -3.12 -4.02
N PHE A 73 9.33 -2.18 -3.36
CA PHE A 73 9.90 -1.00 -3.99
C PHE A 73 11.26 -0.66 -3.39
N MET A 74 12.04 0.13 -4.11
CA MET A 74 13.34 0.60 -3.67
C MET A 74 13.31 2.12 -3.60
N THR A 75 13.70 2.69 -2.47
CA THR A 75 13.89 4.13 -2.37
C THR A 75 15.12 4.54 -3.19
N GLY A 76 15.02 5.66 -3.91
CA GLY A 76 16.15 6.25 -4.62
C GLY A 76 17.09 7.02 -3.70
N ASP A 77 17.89 7.93 -4.26
CA ASP A 77 18.86 8.75 -3.53
C ASP A 77 18.23 9.86 -2.66
N GLY A 78 16.94 10.14 -2.87
CA GLY A 78 16.14 11.06 -2.07
C GLY A 78 15.34 10.38 -0.95
N PHE A 79 14.86 11.16 0.01
CA PHE A 79 13.88 10.67 0.99
C PHE A 79 12.49 10.63 0.34
N SER A 80 11.75 9.54 0.52
CA SER A 80 10.34 9.48 0.12
C SER A 80 9.41 9.60 1.33
N THR A 81 8.42 10.47 1.23
CA THR A 81 7.27 10.54 2.14
C THR A 81 6.03 9.83 1.57
N TYR A 82 6.20 9.11 0.47
CA TYR A 82 5.13 8.42 -0.25
C TYR A 82 5.56 6.99 -0.57
N ILE A 83 4.69 6.02 -0.28
CA ILE A 83 4.97 4.61 -0.55
C ILE A 83 4.24 4.18 -1.80
N SER A 84 2.91 4.18 -1.77
CA SER A 84 2.07 3.65 -2.84
C SER A 84 0.63 4.13 -2.68
N ASP A 85 -0.08 4.18 -3.81
CA ASP A 85 -1.53 4.13 -3.86
C ASP A 85 -1.93 2.71 -4.28
N LEU A 86 -2.72 2.03 -3.45
CA LEU A 86 -3.22 0.69 -3.74
C LEU A 86 -4.66 0.77 -4.23
N GLU A 87 -4.90 0.48 -5.50
CA GLU A 87 -6.24 0.49 -6.09
C GLU A 87 -6.89 -0.90 -6.03
N PHE A 88 -8.11 -0.94 -5.49
CA PHE A 88 -9.00 -2.10 -5.60
C PHE A 88 -9.65 -2.13 -6.99
N LEU A 89 -9.17 -3.03 -7.84
CA LEU A 89 -9.80 -3.35 -9.12
C LEU A 89 -10.95 -4.34 -8.90
N LYS A 90 -12.08 -4.10 -9.56
CA LYS A 90 -13.15 -5.08 -9.71
C LYS A 90 -12.69 -5.99 -10.85
N GLU A 91 -12.53 -7.30 -10.64
CA GLU A 91 -12.09 -8.16 -11.74
C GLU A 91 -13.05 -8.04 -12.94
N GLU A 92 -12.47 -7.78 -14.10
CA GLU A 92 -13.12 -8.03 -15.38
C GLU A 92 -13.23 -9.55 -15.58
N ASN A 93 -14.45 -10.03 -15.89
CA ASN A 93 -14.81 -11.43 -16.16
C ASN A 93 -15.21 -12.34 -14.97
N GLY A 94 -15.94 -11.81 -13.97
CA GLY A 94 -16.75 -12.65 -13.07
C GLY A 94 -16.04 -13.28 -11.87
N GLY A 95 -14.81 -12.88 -11.56
CA GLY A 95 -14.13 -13.20 -10.30
C GLY A 95 -14.79 -12.49 -9.10
N SER A 96 -15.05 -13.24 -8.03
CA SER A 96 -15.84 -12.79 -6.86
C SER A 96 -15.04 -11.92 -5.86
N PHE A 97 -13.74 -11.71 -6.09
CA PHE A 97 -12.82 -11.12 -5.11
C PHE A 97 -12.10 -9.88 -5.65
N PRO A 98 -11.85 -8.86 -4.82
CA PRO A 98 -11.09 -7.69 -5.24
C PRO A 98 -9.61 -8.01 -5.43
N VAL A 99 -8.96 -7.33 -6.38
CA VAL A 99 -7.50 -7.39 -6.61
C VAL A 99 -6.89 -6.02 -6.31
N LEU A 100 -5.67 -6.03 -5.75
CA LEU A 100 -4.90 -4.81 -5.50
C LEU A 100 -3.88 -4.56 -6.62
N ARG A 101 -3.86 -3.33 -7.14
CA ARG A 101 -2.81 -2.84 -8.01
C ARG A 101 -2.04 -1.73 -7.30
N ASP A 102 -0.72 -1.79 -7.40
CA ASP A 102 0.16 -0.77 -6.86
C ASP A 102 0.47 0.27 -7.93
N GLU A 103 0.05 1.51 -7.71
CA GLU A 103 0.41 2.65 -8.55
C GLU A 103 1.69 3.31 -8.03
N HIS A 104 2.81 2.59 -8.10
CA HIS A 104 4.16 3.12 -7.86
C HIS A 104 4.46 4.27 -8.82
N GLN A 105 4.20 5.51 -8.38
CA GLN A 105 4.72 6.71 -9.03
C GLN A 105 6.17 6.90 -8.56
N TYR A 106 7.14 6.32 -9.27
CA TYR A 106 8.53 6.77 -9.13
C TYR A 106 8.66 8.18 -9.73
N GLN A 107 8.30 9.19 -8.95
CA GLN A 107 8.86 10.52 -9.15
C GLN A 107 10.02 10.65 -8.18
N ASN A 108 11.23 10.64 -8.74
CA ASN A 108 12.37 11.32 -8.15
C ASN A 108 11.93 12.75 -7.83
N HIS A 109 11.36 13.00 -6.66
CA HIS A 109 11.30 14.34 -6.12
C HIS A 109 12.73 14.66 -5.68
N GLN A 110 13.52 15.13 -6.65
CA GLN A 110 14.59 16.06 -6.35
C GLN A 110 13.91 17.34 -5.89
N ASP A 111 13.52 17.42 -4.62
CA ASP A 111 13.28 18.71 -4.00
C ASP A 111 14.66 19.33 -3.70
N VAL A 112 15.06 20.18 -4.65
CA VAL A 112 15.91 21.40 -4.57
C VAL A 112 16.81 21.60 -3.34
#